data_AF-A0A3G3GHG2-F1
#
_entry.id   AF-A0A3G3GHG2-F1
#
_cell.length_a   1.000
_cell.length_b   1.000
_cell.length_c   1.000
_cell.angle_alpha   90.00
_cell.angle_beta   90.00
_cell.angle_gamma   90.00
#
_symmetry.space_group_name_H-M   'P 1'
#
loop_
_entity.id
_entity.type
_entity.pdbx_description
1 polymer ?
#
loop_
_entity_poly.entity_id
_entity_poly.type
_entity_poly.pdbx_seq_one_letter_code
_entity_poly.pdbx_strand_id
1 'polypeptide(L)' 'MKKRNGQLIRALLITTVITVGFSNESHAKKLFGSETEWLGTQSDFNGGCVKFGMQKTYFLGFLVSEEMVFESC' A
#
# COMPACT_ATOMS: atom_id res chain seq x y z
N MET A 1 36.15 15.46 11.07
CA MET A 1 34.78 15.95 10.77
C MET A 1 34.31 15.78 9.31
N LYS A 2 35.18 15.76 8.28
CA LYS A 2 34.78 15.62 6.85
C LYS A 2 34.00 14.33 6.46
N LYS A 3 34.16 13.21 7.19
CA LYS A 3 33.48 11.93 6.86
C LYS A 3 31.99 11.88 7.21
N ARG A 4 31.53 12.59 8.25
CA ARG A 4 30.10 12.61 8.67
C ARG A 4 29.21 13.29 7.63
N ASN A 5 29.70 14.34 6.98
CA ASN A 5 28.94 15.08 5.97
C ASN A 5 28.66 14.22 4.73
N GLY A 6 29.61 13.38 4.32
CA GLY A 6 29.41 12.47 3.19
C GLY A 6 28.35 11.39 3.44
N GLN A 7 28.27 10.88 4.67
CA GLN A 7 27.24 9.91 5.06
C GLN A 7 25.86 10.55 5.20
N LEU A 8 25.79 11.76 5.77
CA LEU A 8 24.55 12.53 5.87
C LEU A 8 24.00 12.89 4.48
N ILE A 9 24.86 13.29 3.54
CA ILE A 9 24.45 13.59 2.15
C ILE A 9 23.94 12.33 1.45
N ARG A 10 24.56 11.17 1.66
CA ARG A 10 24.07 9.89 1.10
C ARG A 10 22.73 9.48 1.67
N ALA A 11 22.54 9.60 2.99
CA ALA A 11 21.26 9.32 3.63
C ALA A 11 20.17 10.27 3.12
N LEU A 12 20.49 11.56 3.01
CA LEU A 12 19.58 12.59 2.50
C LEU A 12 19.17 12.30 1.05
N LEU A 13 20.12 11.94 0.19
CA LEU A 13 19.86 11.58 -1.21
C LEU A 13 18.96 10.33 -1.32
N ILE A 14 19.19 9.31 -0.50
CA ILE A 14 18.34 8.11 -0.48
C ILE A 14 16.92 8.50 -0.04
N THR A 15 16.78 9.28 1.03
CA THR A 15 15.45 9.76 1.46
C THR A 15 14.78 10.62 0.40
N THR A 16 15.49 11.51 -0.29
CA THR A 16 14.87 12.37 -1.32
C THR A 16 14.49 11.58 -2.57
N VAL A 17 15.29 10.59 -3.00
CA VAL A 17 14.94 9.70 -4.12
C VAL A 17 13.72 8.85 -3.79
N ILE A 18 13.64 8.37 -2.54
CA ILE A 18 12.45 7.75 -1.99
C ILE A 18 11.31 8.78 -2.11
N THR A 19 11.34 9.90 -1.38
CA THR A 19 10.25 10.91 -1.31
C THR A 19 9.78 11.47 -2.66
N VAL A 20 10.68 11.77 -3.61
CA VAL A 20 10.32 12.34 -4.93
C VAL A 20 9.69 11.26 -5.84
N GLY A 21 10.11 10.00 -5.70
CA GLY A 21 9.47 8.85 -6.36
C GLY A 21 8.04 8.56 -5.88
N PHE A 22 7.61 9.14 -4.75
CA PHE A 22 6.23 9.00 -4.23
C PHE A 22 5.25 10.05 -4.76
N SER A 23 5.70 11.05 -5.53
CA SER A 23 4.84 12.19 -5.90
C SER A 23 3.98 11.97 -7.15
N ASN A 24 4.21 10.92 -7.94
CA ASN A 24 3.38 10.65 -9.13
C ASN A 24 3.08 9.15 -9.32
N GLU A 25 1.77 8.89 -9.38
CA GLU A 25 1.10 7.89 -10.24
C GLU A 25 1.33 6.40 -9.94
N SER A 26 0.28 5.74 -9.43
CA SER A 26 -0.02 4.29 -9.55
C SER A 26 0.94 3.28 -8.91
N HIS A 27 2.25 3.43 -9.10
CA HIS A 27 3.27 2.46 -8.69
C HIS A 27 3.66 2.54 -7.22
N ALA A 28 3.48 3.71 -6.60
CA ALA A 28 3.78 3.93 -5.17
C ALA A 28 2.86 3.12 -4.22
N LYS A 29 1.61 2.84 -4.63
CA LYS A 29 0.69 1.97 -3.85
C LYS A 29 1.27 0.57 -3.63
N LYS A 30 2.08 0.09 -4.57
CA LYS A 30 2.73 -1.23 -4.47
C LYS A 30 3.98 -1.20 -3.59
N LEU A 31 4.58 -0.04 -3.31
CA LEU A 31 5.73 0.03 -2.41
C LEU A 31 5.29 0.03 -0.94
N PHE A 32 4.30 0.84 -0.58
CA PHE A 32 3.71 0.80 0.76
C PHE A 32 2.23 1.15 0.65
N GLY A 33 1.37 0.17 0.91
CA GLY A 33 -0.06 0.39 0.82
C GLY A 33 -0.87 -0.89 0.76
N SER A 34 -2.18 -0.71 0.70
CA SER A 34 -3.14 -1.79 0.52
C SER A 34 -4.02 -1.49 -0.69
N GLU A 35 -4.31 -2.52 -1.47
CA GLU A 35 -5.27 -2.47 -2.57
C GLU A 35 -6.38 -3.46 -2.28
N THR A 36 -7.64 -3.04 -2.47
CA THR A 36 -8.81 -3.90 -2.31
C THR A 36 -9.43 -4.16 -3.66
N GLU A 37 -9.45 -5.43 -4.04
CA GLU A 37 -10.07 -5.93 -5.26
C GLU A 37 -11.46 -6.48 -4.91
N TRP A 38 -12.52 -5.78 -5.31
CA TRP A 38 -13.90 -6.20 -5.04
C TRP A 38 -14.28 -7.37 -5.95
N LEU A 39 -14.64 -8.50 -5.34
CA LEU A 39 -14.95 -9.73 -6.04
C LEU A 39 -16.45 -9.86 -6.34
N GLY A 40 -17.28 -9.26 -5.49
CA GLY A 40 -18.73 -9.30 -5.69
C GLY A 40 -19.52 -8.74 -4.52
N THR A 41 -20.83 -8.93 -4.63
CA THR A 41 -21.81 -8.60 -3.59
C THR A 41 -22.65 -9.84 -3.28
N GLN A 42 -23.03 -9.99 -2.03
CA GLN A 42 -23.91 -11.03 -1.55
C GLN A 42 -24.96 -10.42 -0.63
N SER A 43 -26.20 -10.94 -0.71
CA SER A 43 -27.22 -10.60 0.26
C SER A 43 -26.99 -11.40 1.54
N ASP A 44 -27.02 -10.74 2.70
CA ASP A 44 -27.00 -11.43 3.99
C ASP A 44 -28.36 -12.10 4.27
N PHE A 45 -28.40 -12.95 5.30
CA PHE A 45 -29.61 -13.68 5.71
C PHE A 45 -30.75 -12.78 6.22
N ASN A 46 -30.47 -11.51 6.52
CA ASN A 46 -31.43 -10.51 6.99
C ASN A 46 -31.86 -9.53 5.89
N GLY A 47 -31.46 -9.76 4.63
CA GLY A 47 -31.77 -8.88 3.50
C GLY A 47 -30.88 -7.64 3.38
N GLY A 48 -29.81 -7.54 4.18
CA GLY A 48 -28.73 -6.57 4.01
C GLY A 48 -27.80 -6.95 2.85
N CYS A 49 -27.04 -5.97 2.36
CA CYS A 49 -26.08 -6.17 1.28
C CYS A 49 -24.67 -6.12 1.85
N VAL A 50 -23.86 -7.13 1.52
CA VAL A 50 -22.45 -7.20 1.88
C VAL A 50 -21.64 -7.32 0.61
N LYS A 51 -20.70 -6.41 0.40
CA LYS A 51 -19.65 -6.56 -0.62
C LYS A 51 -18.45 -7.25 -0.01
N PHE A 52 -17.85 -8.16 -0.77
CA PHE A 52 -16.64 -8.86 -0.34
C PHE A 52 -15.53 -8.66 -1.38
N GLY A 53 -14.31 -8.54 -0.86
CA GLY A 53 -13.14 -8.27 -1.68
C GLY A 53 -11.88 -8.89 -1.07
N MET A 54 -10.83 -8.90 -1.87
CA MET A 54 -9.50 -9.31 -1.44
C MET A 54 -8.65 -8.07 -1.19
N GLN A 55 -8.19 -7.89 0.04
CA GLN A 55 -7.26 -6.84 0.41
C GLN A 55 -5.82 -7.38 0.37
N LYS A 56 -5.03 -6.84 -0.56
CA LYS A 56 -3.60 -7.15 -0.73
C LYS A 56 -2.78 -6.01 -0.12
N THR A 57 -1.91 -6.34 0.82
CA THR A 57 -1.04 -5.36 1.49
C THR A 57 0.41 -5.55 1.04
N TYR A 58 1.07 -4.44 0.74
CA TYR A 58 2.42 -4.42 0.19
C TYR A 58 3.41 -3.67 1.10
N PHE A 59 4.62 -4.21 1.21
CA PHE A 59 5.77 -3.57 1.86
C PHE A 59 7.00 -3.70 0.95
N LEU A 60 7.60 -2.57 0.57
CA LEU A 60 8.69 -2.47 -0.39
C LEU A 60 8.46 -3.23 -1.72
N GLY A 61 7.21 -3.28 -2.22
CA GLY A 61 6.90 -4.01 -3.46
C GLY A 61 6.52 -5.48 -3.28
N PHE A 62 6.70 -6.04 -2.08
CA PHE A 62 6.37 -7.43 -1.77
C PHE A 62 4.98 -7.52 -1.16
N LEU A 63 4.18 -8.49 -1.62
CA LEU A 63 2.94 -8.88 -0.97
C LEU A 63 3.27 -9.46 0.41
N VAL A 64 2.77 -8.85 1.47
CA VAL A 64 3.02 -9.28 2.86
C VAL A 64 1.78 -9.84 3.55
N SER A 65 0.58 -9.45 3.09
CA SER A 65 -0.68 -10.03 3.55
C SER A 65 -1.71 -10.03 2.43
N GLU A 66 -2.58 -11.03 2.46
CA GLU A 66 -3.74 -11.16 1.59
C GLU A 66 -4.92 -11.64 2.46
N GLU A 67 -5.93 -10.78 2.60
CA GLU A 67 -7.04 -10.98 3.53
C GLU A 67 -8.38 -10.75 2.84
N MET A 68 -9.36 -11.58 3.16
CA MET A 68 -10.74 -11.37 2.73
C MET A 68 -11.38 -10.29 3.59
N VAL A 69 -11.90 -9.24 2.95
CA VAL A 69 -12.60 -8.15 3.61
C VAL A 69 -14.07 -8.14 3.22
N PHE A 70 -14.91 -7.80 4.20
CA PHE A 70 -16.36 -7.72 4.06
C PHE A 70 -16.81 -6.35 4.54
N GLU A 71 -17.62 -5.67 3.73
CA GLU A 71 -18.17 -4.36 4.06
C GLU A 71 -19.65 -4.35 3.72
N SER A 72 -20.44 -3.62 4.50
CA SER A 72 -21.81 -3.31 4.09
C SER A 72 -21.81 -2.48 2.81
N CYS A 73 -22.76 -2.76 1.94
CA CYS A 73 -23.25 -1.77 1.00
C CYS A 73 -24.06 -0.73 1.81
#